data_AF-A0A497DF53-F1
#
_entry.id   AF-A0A497DF53-F1
#
_cell.length_a   1.000
_cell.length_b   1.000
_cell.length_c   1.000
_cell.angle_alpha   90.00
_cell.angle_beta   90.00
_cell.angle_gamma   90.00
#
_symmetry.space_group_name_H-M   'P 1'
#
loop_
_entity.id
_entity.type
_entity.pdbx_description
1 polymer ?
#
loop_
_entity_poly.entity_id
_entity_poly.type
_entity_poly.pdbx_seq_one_letter_code
_entity_poly.pdbx_strand_id
1 'polypeptide(L)'
;MEQSKPSMEQMLKMMAEELGETPLTMKNLAKLNEKIVREHAANKQFAMSGDQIPLKYKLLMSLAISAALGVENCIDTYTKVALRKGISPEEILEAIVLARFVKGTTVISTSTSAMQLVIDHLGK
;
A
#
# COMPACT_ATOMS: atom_id res chain seq x y z
N MET A 1 33.27 -2.55 4.94
CA MET A 1 33.13 -1.09 4.85
C MET A 1 31.73 -0.76 5.31
N GLU A 2 31.60 -0.17 6.49
CA GLU A 2 30.31 0.21 7.05
C GLU A 2 29.75 1.35 6.21
N GLN A 3 28.72 1.08 5.41
CA GLN A 3 28.04 2.13 4.65
C GLN A 3 27.45 3.11 5.66
N SER A 4 27.98 4.34 5.69
CA SER A 4 27.50 5.39 6.58
C SER A 4 26.01 5.61 6.32
N LYS A 5 25.19 5.54 7.39
CA LYS A 5 23.74 5.74 7.30
C LYS A 5 23.46 7.12 6.70
N PRO A 6 22.52 7.25 5.75
CA PRO A 6 22.20 8.54 5.14
C PRO A 6 21.77 9.58 6.20
N SER A 7 22.10 10.85 5.94
CA SER A 7 21.63 11.97 6.76
C SER A 7 20.10 12.12 6.66
N MET A 8 19.48 12.83 7.62
CA MET A 8 18.03 13.11 7.52
C MET A 8 17.67 13.80 6.22
N GLU A 9 18.46 14.78 5.81
CA GLU A 9 18.23 15.54 4.59
C GLU A 9 18.30 14.64 3.35
N GLN A 10 19.28 13.74 3.30
CA GLN A 10 19.40 12.74 2.23
C GLN A 10 18.19 11.80 2.20
N MET A 11 17.75 11.29 3.36
CA MET A 11 16.57 10.43 3.42
C MET A 11 15.29 11.14 2.98
N LEU A 12 15.07 12.38 3.44
CA LEU A 12 13.90 13.17 3.04
C LEU A 12 13.91 13.47 1.54
N LYS A 13 15.09 13.70 0.96
CA LYS A 13 15.26 13.85 -0.50
C LYS A 13 14.91 12.55 -1.24
N MET A 14 15.43 11.41 -0.80
CA MET A 14 15.11 10.10 -1.41
C MET A 14 13.60 9.80 -1.34
N MET A 15 12.95 10.09 -0.21
CA MET A 15 11.51 9.94 -0.05
C MET A 15 10.75 10.86 -1.03
N ALA A 16 11.17 12.11 -1.18
CA ALA A 16 10.55 13.05 -2.09
C ALA A 16 10.69 12.61 -3.56
N GLU A 17 11.86 12.10 -3.94
CA GLU A 17 12.10 11.55 -5.27
C GLU A 17 11.28 10.29 -5.54
N GLU A 18 11.01 9.47 -4.52
CA GLU A 18 10.16 8.31 -4.69
C GLU A 18 8.69 8.70 -4.87
N LEU A 19 8.20 9.59 -4.00
CA LEU A 19 6.81 10.05 -3.98
C LEU A 19 6.46 11.01 -5.14
N GLY A 20 7.46 11.76 -5.63
CA GLY A 20 7.26 12.85 -6.57
C GLY A 20 6.78 14.15 -5.94
N GLU A 21 6.74 14.23 -4.61
CA GLU A 21 6.32 15.41 -3.86
C GLU A 21 7.04 15.47 -2.50
N THR A 22 6.97 16.63 -1.84
CA THR A 22 7.62 16.78 -0.53
C THR A 22 6.91 15.93 0.53
N PRO A 23 7.62 15.04 1.27
CA PRO A 23 7.02 14.22 2.31
C PRO A 23 6.82 15.04 3.59
N LEU A 24 5.80 15.91 3.60
CA LEU A 24 5.58 16.89 4.68
C LEU A 24 5.48 16.23 6.06
N THR A 25 4.79 15.09 6.16
CA THR A 25 4.69 14.32 7.40
C THR A 25 6.06 13.87 7.91
N MET A 26 6.92 13.35 7.03
CA MET A 26 8.27 12.92 7.42
C MET A 26 9.17 14.12 7.76
N LYS A 27 9.03 15.24 7.05
CA LYS A 27 9.74 16.49 7.36
C LYS A 27 9.36 17.03 8.74
N ASN A 28 8.07 16.98 9.09
CA ASN A 28 7.60 17.39 10.42
C ASN A 28 8.06 16.41 11.49
N LEU A 29 7.98 15.10 11.24
CA LEU A 29 8.50 14.09 12.16
C LEU A 29 10.00 14.22 12.40
N ALA A 30 10.81 14.53 11.37
CA ALA A 30 12.25 14.70 11.53
C ALA A 30 12.59 15.86 12.51
N LYS A 31 11.81 16.93 12.51
CA LYS A 31 11.97 18.06 13.46
C LYS A 31 11.61 17.68 14.90
N LEU A 32 10.72 16.69 15.07
CA LEU A 32 10.25 16.25 16.39
C LEU A 32 11.12 15.11 16.93
N ASN A 33 11.41 14.11 16.11
CA ASN A 33 12.18 12.93 16.45
C ASN A 33 12.65 12.19 15.18
N GLU A 34 13.92 12.41 14.80
CA GLU A 34 14.55 11.75 13.66
C GLU A 34 14.54 10.22 13.75
N LYS A 35 14.59 9.65 14.96
CA LYS A 35 14.62 8.19 15.15
C LYS A 35 13.34 7.56 14.60
N ILE A 36 12.18 8.21 14.77
CA ILE A 36 10.91 7.72 14.22
C ILE A 36 10.97 7.61 12.70
N VAL A 37 11.55 8.61 12.03
CA VAL A 37 11.71 8.60 10.57
C VAL A 37 12.67 7.49 10.13
N ARG A 38 13.79 7.30 10.85
CA ARG A 38 14.73 6.20 10.58
C ARG A 38 14.09 4.83 10.72
N GLU A 39 13.36 4.59 11.82
CA GLU A 39 12.66 3.33 12.05
C GLU A 39 11.57 3.09 11.00
N HIS A 40 10.82 4.11 10.61
CA HIS A 40 9.83 4.01 9.54
C HIS A 40 10.48 3.62 8.20
N ALA A 41 11.59 4.28 7.84
CA ALA A 41 12.33 3.97 6.62
C ALA A 41 12.94 2.56 6.67
N ALA A 42 13.48 2.13 7.81
CA ALA A 42 14.03 0.80 8.01
C ALA A 42 12.95 -0.29 7.89
N ASN A 43 11.76 -0.06 8.46
CA ASN A 43 10.64 -0.99 8.34
C ASN A 43 10.18 -1.13 6.87
N LYS A 44 10.04 -0.02 6.15
CA LYS A 44 9.74 -0.05 4.72
C LYS A 44 10.81 -0.81 3.94
N GLN A 45 12.09 -0.54 4.21
CA GLN A 45 13.20 -1.22 3.56
C GLN A 45 13.16 -2.72 3.81
N PHE A 46 12.93 -3.15 5.05
CA PHE A 46 12.78 -4.56 5.41
C PHE A 46 11.62 -5.23 4.65
N ALA A 47 10.46 -4.60 4.61
CA ALA A 47 9.30 -5.14 3.88
C ALA A 47 9.52 -5.23 2.36
N MET A 48 10.32 -4.32 1.80
CA MET A 48 10.54 -4.20 0.36
C MET A 48 11.81 -4.92 -0.15
N SER A 49 12.73 -5.33 0.72
CA SER A 49 14.06 -5.84 0.32
C SER A 49 14.10 -7.27 -0.21
N GLY A 50 13.09 -8.10 0.10
CA GLY A 50 13.07 -9.49 -0.36
C GLY A 50 13.05 -9.60 -1.89
N ASP A 51 13.70 -10.60 -2.46
CA ASP A 51 13.83 -10.79 -3.92
C ASP A 51 12.77 -11.74 -4.51
N GLN A 52 12.05 -12.47 -3.66
CA GLN A 52 11.06 -13.47 -4.06
C GLN A 52 9.82 -12.89 -4.77
N ILE A 53 9.45 -11.65 -4.45
CA ILE A 53 8.35 -10.93 -5.11
C ILE A 53 8.93 -9.72 -5.83
N PRO A 54 8.84 -9.67 -7.18
CA PRO A 54 9.26 -8.52 -7.96
C PRO A 54 8.59 -7.22 -7.48
N LEU A 55 9.34 -6.10 -7.55
CA LEU A 55 8.89 -4.78 -7.08
C LEU A 55 7.51 -4.38 -7.63
N LYS A 56 7.26 -4.67 -8.91
CA LYS A 56 5.98 -4.43 -9.56
C LYS A 56 4.81 -5.01 -8.76
N TYR A 57 4.89 -6.29 -8.41
CA TYR A 57 3.81 -6.96 -7.69
C TYR A 57 3.67 -6.45 -6.26
N LYS A 58 4.76 -6.09 -5.58
CA LYS A 58 4.69 -5.46 -4.26
C LYS A 58 3.89 -4.15 -4.31
N LEU A 59 4.15 -3.30 -5.30
CA LEU A 59 3.44 -2.03 -5.46
C LEU A 59 1.96 -2.24 -5.81
N LEU A 60 1.65 -3.17 -6.71
CA LEU A 60 0.26 -3.53 -7.03
C LEU A 60 -0.49 -4.12 -5.82
N MET A 61 0.18 -4.95 -5.01
CA MET A 61 -0.38 -5.47 -3.75
C MET A 61 -0.63 -4.34 -2.74
N SER A 62 0.33 -3.44 -2.56
CA SER A 62 0.17 -2.28 -1.66
C SER A 62 -0.99 -1.38 -2.09
N LEU A 63 -1.15 -1.14 -3.40
CA LEU A 63 -2.29 -0.43 -3.96
C LEU A 63 -3.60 -1.17 -3.69
N ALA A 64 -3.68 -2.46 -4.02
CA ALA A 64 -4.89 -3.27 -3.85
C ALA A 64 -5.33 -3.35 -2.38
N ILE A 65 -4.39 -3.51 -1.45
CA ILE A 65 -4.66 -3.49 0.01
C ILE A 65 -5.20 -2.11 0.42
N SER A 66 -4.58 -1.03 -0.04
CA SER A 66 -5.02 0.34 0.26
C SER A 66 -6.44 0.60 -0.26
N ALA A 67 -6.75 0.14 -1.47
CA ALA A 67 -8.07 0.24 -2.08
C ALA A 67 -9.13 -0.59 -1.33
N ALA A 68 -8.79 -1.83 -0.93
CA ALA A 68 -9.68 -2.68 -0.15
C ALA A 68 -10.02 -2.05 1.21
N LEU A 69 -9.04 -1.46 1.88
CA LEU A 69 -9.21 -0.77 3.17
C LEU A 69 -9.87 0.61 3.06
N GLY A 70 -9.90 1.23 1.87
CA GLY A 70 -10.48 2.56 1.67
C GLY A 70 -9.58 3.71 2.17
N VAL A 71 -8.26 3.53 2.14
CA VAL A 71 -7.29 4.50 2.66
C VAL A 71 -6.82 5.41 1.51
N GLU A 72 -7.59 6.47 1.22
CA GLU A 72 -7.44 7.33 0.02
C GLU A 72 -6.02 7.83 -0.21
N ASN A 73 -5.38 8.39 0.82
CA ASN A 73 -4.00 8.90 0.70
C ASN A 73 -2.99 7.79 0.34
N CYS A 74 -3.19 6.56 0.81
CA CYS A 74 -2.35 5.42 0.45
C CYS A 74 -2.62 4.97 -0.99
N ILE A 75 -3.88 5.01 -1.45
CA ILE A 75 -4.24 4.72 -2.84
C ILE A 75 -3.50 5.69 -3.77
N ASP A 76 -3.57 6.98 -3.50
CA ASP A 76 -2.88 8.01 -4.29
C ASP A 76 -1.36 7.82 -4.27
N THR A 77 -0.80 7.56 -3.08
CA THR A 77 0.63 7.34 -2.89
C THR A 77 1.13 6.15 -3.72
N TYR A 78 0.51 4.99 -3.59
CA TYR A 78 0.94 3.78 -4.31
C TYR A 78 0.66 3.87 -5.80
N THR A 79 -0.39 4.59 -6.23
CA THR A 79 -0.64 4.87 -7.64
C THR A 79 0.47 5.73 -8.25
N LYS A 80 0.85 6.84 -7.59
CA LYS A 80 1.95 7.71 -8.03
C LYS A 80 3.28 6.94 -8.12
N VAL A 81 3.61 6.16 -7.08
CA VAL A 81 4.85 5.37 -7.05
C VAL A 81 4.84 4.29 -8.13
N ALA A 82 3.72 3.59 -8.35
CA ALA A 82 3.58 2.58 -9.40
C ALA A 82 3.84 3.17 -10.79
N LEU A 83 3.17 4.29 -11.13
CA LEU A 83 3.35 4.99 -12.41
C LEU A 83 4.82 5.42 -12.61
N ARG A 84 5.46 5.99 -11.58
CA ARG A 84 6.88 6.39 -11.62
C ARG A 84 7.84 5.20 -11.81
N LYS A 85 7.42 4.00 -11.44
CA LYS A 85 8.18 2.75 -11.63
C LYS A 85 7.85 2.05 -12.97
N GLY A 86 7.06 2.69 -13.84
CA GLY A 86 6.72 2.18 -15.16
C GLY A 86 5.64 1.10 -15.16
N ILE A 87 4.89 0.96 -14.05
CA ILE A 87 3.70 0.10 -14.03
C ILE A 87 2.60 0.79 -14.83
N SER A 88 1.97 0.02 -15.72
CA SER A 88 0.99 0.56 -16.66
C SER A 88 -0.33 0.95 -15.97
N PRO A 89 -1.08 1.93 -16.53
CA PRO A 89 -2.44 2.23 -16.07
C PRO A 89 -3.35 1.00 -16.08
N GLU A 90 -3.20 0.11 -17.06
CA GLU A 90 -3.99 -1.12 -17.18
C GLU A 90 -3.79 -2.05 -15.98
N GLU A 91 -2.55 -2.26 -15.56
CA GLU A 91 -2.22 -3.09 -14.38
C GLU A 91 -2.73 -2.48 -13.07
N ILE A 92 -2.68 -1.15 -12.96
CA ILE A 92 -3.23 -0.40 -11.82
C ILE A 92 -4.75 -0.60 -11.75
N LEU A 93 -5.45 -0.46 -12.88
CA LEU A 93 -6.89 -0.65 -12.97
C LEU A 93 -7.29 -2.10 -12.65
N GLU A 94 -6.56 -3.10 -13.16
CA GLU A 94 -6.77 -4.50 -12.84
C GLU A 94 -6.63 -4.78 -11.34
N ALA A 95 -5.60 -4.21 -10.68
CA ALA A 95 -5.41 -4.36 -9.24
C ALA A 95 -6.58 -3.76 -8.42
N ILE A 96 -7.12 -2.62 -8.85
CA ILE A 96 -8.29 -1.99 -8.20
C ILE A 96 -9.55 -2.84 -8.40
N VAL A 97 -9.79 -3.36 -9.61
CA VAL A 97 -10.93 -4.24 -9.90
C VAL A 97 -10.83 -5.53 -9.09
N LEU A 98 -9.63 -6.11 -8.96
CA LEU A 98 -9.38 -7.28 -8.12
C LEU A 98 -9.68 -6.97 -6.65
N ALA A 99 -9.22 -5.82 -6.13
CA ALA A 99 -9.52 -5.39 -4.77
C ALA A 99 -11.04 -5.25 -4.52
N ARG A 100 -11.79 -4.69 -5.49
CA ARG A 100 -13.25 -4.62 -5.45
C ARG A 100 -13.88 -6.02 -5.35
N PHE A 101 -13.45 -6.95 -6.19
CA PHE A 101 -13.96 -8.32 -6.19
C PHE A 101 -13.72 -9.00 -4.84
N VAL A 102 -12.47 -9.00 -4.36
CA VAL A 102 -12.09 -9.63 -3.08
C VAL A 102 -12.86 -9.02 -1.91
N LYS A 103 -12.97 -7.69 -1.85
CA LYS A 103 -13.76 -6.99 -0.81
C LYS A 103 -15.24 -7.34 -0.90
N GLY A 104 -15.79 -7.44 -2.11
CA GLY A 104 -17.19 -7.79 -2.36
C GLY A 104 -17.52 -9.23 -1.96
N THR A 105 -16.59 -10.18 -2.12
CA THR A 105 -16.77 -11.58 -1.71
C THR A 105 -17.14 -11.71 -0.24
N THR A 106 -16.59 -10.83 0.61
CA THR A 106 -16.90 -10.80 2.04
C THR A 106 -18.40 -10.63 2.32
N VAL A 107 -19.13 -9.87 1.49
CA VAL A 107 -20.59 -9.69 1.63
C VAL A 107 -21.31 -11.02 1.48
N ILE A 108 -20.95 -11.81 0.47
CA ILE A 108 -21.57 -13.11 0.22
C ILE A 108 -21.16 -14.12 1.29
N SER A 109 -19.86 -14.24 1.58
CA SER A 109 -19.35 -15.26 2.51
C SER A 109 -19.84 -15.06 3.96
N THR A 110 -20.13 -13.81 4.35
CA THR A 110 -20.67 -13.49 5.68
C THR A 110 -22.19 -13.56 5.75
N SER A 111 -22.88 -13.70 4.61
CA SER A 111 -24.34 -13.78 4.54
C SER A 111 -24.89 -15.20 4.71
N THR A 112 -24.06 -16.20 5.04
CA THR A 112 -24.48 -17.61 5.16
C THR A 112 -25.72 -17.80 6.02
N SER A 113 -25.77 -17.18 7.20
CA SER A 113 -26.95 -17.28 8.08
C SER A 113 -28.19 -16.65 7.46
N ALA A 114 -28.05 -15.50 6.78
CA ALA A 114 -29.15 -14.87 6.08
C ALA A 114 -29.67 -15.76 4.93
N MET A 115 -28.79 -16.43 4.19
CA MET A 115 -29.18 -17.37 3.13
C MET A 115 -29.92 -18.57 3.71
N GLN A 116 -29.50 -19.08 4.87
CA GLN A 116 -30.22 -20.16 5.55
C GLN A 116 -31.64 -19.75 5.94
N LEU A 117 -31.81 -18.55 6.53
CA LEU A 117 -33.14 -18.03 6.86
C LEU A 117 -34.05 -17.90 5.63
N VAL A 118 -33.50 -17.51 4.49
CA VAL A 118 -34.24 -17.45 3.21
C VAL A 118 -34.63 -18.85 2.72
N ILE A 119 -33.73 -19.83 2.81
CA ILE A 119 -34.00 -21.23 2.45
C ILE A 119 -35.14 -21.78 3.31
N ASP A 120 -35.04 -21.61 4.64
CA ASP A 120 -36.05 -22.07 5.60
C ASP A 120 -37.42 -21.45 5.32
N HIS A 121 -37.46 -20.15 5.00
CA HIS A 121 -38.70 -19.44 4.63
C HIS A 121 -39.33 -19.98 3.33
N LEU A 122 -38.49 -20.36 2.36
CA LEU A 122 -38.94 -20.92 1.08
C LEU A 122 -39.30 -22.42 1.16
N GLY A 123 -39.04 -23.08 2.29
CA GLY A 123 -39.27 -24.51 2.48
C GLY A 123 -38.42 -25.39 1.55
N LYS A 124 -37.19 -24.95 1.25
CA LYS A 124 -36.24 -25.66 0.38
C LYS A 124 -35.23 -26.49 1.17
#